data_AF-A0A530YTP0-F1
#
_entry.id   AF-A0A530YTP0-F1
#
_cell.length_a   1.000
_cell.length_b   1.000
_cell.length_c   1.000
_cell.angle_alpha   90.00
_cell.angle_beta   90.00
_cell.angle_gamma   90.00
#
_symmetry.space_group_name_H-M   'P 1'
#
loop_
_entity.id
_entity.type
_entity.pdbx_description
1 polymer ?
#
loop_
_entity_poly.entity_id
_entity_poly.type
_entity_poly.pdbx_seq_one_letter_code
_entity_poly.pdbx_strand_id
1 'polypeptide(L)'
;MAITYLVIQDYLNKIAAKGNLDPEGSGHGVFWDGDYASFSTGVVPGKKCSGVPVPILNQTDLVNSAFYQILKAGWCTMPAMPQMPRKGPYVTDTGYSIKLDNGTVVTGAQVLSDIEDWLKAGAPEFGSVGKGTS
;
A
#
# COMPACT_ATOMS: atom_id res chain seq x y z
N MET A 1 9.04 13.93 8.37
CA MET A 1 7.93 14.43 7.52
C MET A 1 6.76 13.51 7.79
N ALA A 2 5.55 14.01 8.01
CA ALA A 2 4.41 13.11 8.24
C ALA A 2 4.13 12.34 6.95
N ILE A 3 4.03 11.01 7.04
CA ILE A 3 3.58 10.18 5.93
C ILE A 3 2.09 10.45 5.74
N THR A 4 1.71 10.88 4.55
CA THR A 4 0.32 11.21 4.18
C THR A 4 -0.20 10.20 3.18
N TYR A 5 -1.52 10.17 2.95
CA TYR A 5 -2.07 9.35 1.88
C TYR A 5 -1.44 9.65 0.51
N LEU A 6 -1.12 10.90 0.21
CA LEU A 6 -0.43 11.29 -1.03
C LEU A 6 0.98 10.66 -1.15
N VAL A 7 1.72 10.58 -0.05
CA VAL A 7 3.03 9.89 -0.04
C VAL A 7 2.84 8.38 -0.26
N ILE A 8 1.82 7.79 0.35
CA ILE A 8 1.49 6.37 0.12
C ILE A 8 1.12 6.11 -1.35
N GLN A 9 0.34 7.00 -1.97
CA GLN A 9 0.03 6.91 -3.40
C GLN A 9 1.29 7.00 -4.26
N ASP A 10 2.20 7.94 -3.99
CA ASP A 10 3.45 8.05 -4.74
C ASP A 10 4.28 6.76 -4.60
N TYR A 11 4.38 6.17 -3.40
CA TYR A 11 5.06 4.89 -3.20
C TYR A 11 4.46 3.79 -4.06
N LEU A 12 3.13 3.62 -4.01
CA LEU A 12 2.43 2.59 -4.77
C LEU A 12 2.62 2.78 -6.29
N ASN A 13 2.56 4.03 -6.77
CA ASN A 13 2.81 4.37 -8.17
C ASN A 13 4.24 4.04 -8.61
N LYS A 14 5.25 4.38 -7.80
CA LYS A 14 6.64 4.03 -8.12
C LYS A 14 6.93 2.54 -8.04
N ILE A 15 6.28 1.80 -7.13
CA ILE A 15 6.37 0.34 -7.06
C ILE A 15 5.79 -0.28 -8.34
N ALA A 16 4.60 0.16 -8.77
CA ALA A 16 3.96 -0.32 -10.00
C ALA A 16 4.84 -0.04 -11.23
N ALA A 17 5.33 1.20 -11.37
CA ALA A 17 6.21 1.59 -12.46
C ALA A 17 7.50 0.76 -12.49
N LYS A 18 8.11 0.49 -11.34
CA LYS A 18 9.32 -0.35 -11.25
C LYS A 18 9.07 -1.81 -11.63
N GLY A 19 7.82 -2.29 -11.48
CA GLY A 19 7.35 -3.57 -11.99
C GLY A 19 7.03 -3.60 -13.49
N ASN A 20 7.25 -2.49 -14.23
CA ASN A 20 6.74 -2.30 -15.59
C ASN A 20 5.23 -2.61 -15.69
N LEU A 21 4.49 -2.30 -14.64
CA LEU A 21 3.04 -2.41 -14.62
C LEU A 21 2.46 -1.05 -14.93
N ASP A 22 1.51 -1.01 -15.86
CA ASP A 22 0.65 0.15 -16.06
C ASP A 22 -0.34 0.21 -14.88
N PRO A 23 -0.28 1.26 -14.03
CA PRO A 23 -1.23 1.43 -12.95
C PRO A 23 -2.67 1.46 -13.49
N GLU A 24 -2.95 2.25 -14.53
CA GLU A 24 -4.28 2.48 -15.11
C GLU A 24 -4.89 1.19 -15.70
N GLY A 25 -4.06 0.39 -16.38
CA GLY A 25 -4.46 -0.89 -16.97
C GLY A 25 -4.46 -2.07 -15.99
N SER A 26 -3.93 -1.90 -14.78
CA SER A 26 -3.94 -2.97 -13.79
C SER A 26 -5.29 -2.98 -13.07
N GLY A 27 -5.80 -4.17 -12.75
CA GLY A 27 -6.94 -4.29 -11.83
C GLY A 27 -6.70 -3.64 -10.46
N HIS A 28 -5.45 -3.22 -10.20
CA HIS A 28 -5.00 -2.48 -9.03
C HIS A 28 -4.99 -0.94 -9.17
N GLY A 29 -5.02 -0.40 -10.40
CA GLY A 29 -5.16 1.03 -10.64
C GLY A 29 -6.45 1.62 -10.09
N VAL A 30 -7.52 0.83 -10.15
CA VAL A 30 -8.85 1.18 -9.64
C VAL A 30 -8.84 1.54 -8.13
N PHE A 31 -7.84 1.08 -7.38
CA PHE A 31 -7.70 1.38 -5.96
C PHE A 31 -6.47 2.22 -5.61
N TRP A 32 -5.44 2.25 -6.44
CA TRP A 32 -4.26 3.09 -6.23
C TRP A 32 -4.48 4.54 -6.67
N ASP A 33 -5.34 4.76 -7.66
CA ASP A 33 -5.62 6.09 -8.23
C ASP A 33 -6.99 6.66 -7.80
N GLY A 34 -7.58 6.11 -6.75
CA GLY A 34 -8.82 6.60 -6.15
C GLY A 34 -8.61 7.74 -5.16
N ASP A 35 -9.70 8.32 -4.66
CA ASP A 35 -9.65 9.24 -3.53
C ASP A 35 -9.44 8.49 -2.20
N TYR A 36 -9.08 9.24 -1.15
CA TYR A 36 -8.84 8.67 0.17
C TYR A 36 -10.06 7.95 0.74
N ALA A 37 -11.28 8.45 0.49
CA ALA A 37 -12.50 7.82 0.96
C ALA A 37 -12.67 6.42 0.36
N SER A 38 -12.44 6.27 -0.94
CA SER A 38 -12.49 5.01 -1.67
C SER A 38 -11.38 4.06 -1.22
N PHE A 39 -10.17 4.58 -0.99
CA PHE A 39 -9.07 3.77 -0.49
C PHE A 39 -9.30 3.26 0.93
N SER A 40 -9.79 4.12 1.82
CA SER A 40 -9.95 3.80 3.24
C SER A 40 -11.13 2.87 3.49
N THR A 41 -12.21 2.98 2.73
CA THR A 41 -13.45 2.19 2.96
C THR A 41 -13.69 1.10 1.91
N GLY A 42 -12.93 1.12 0.81
CA GLY A 42 -13.15 0.24 -0.33
C GLY A 42 -12.74 -1.21 -0.09
N VAL A 43 -13.15 -2.04 -1.05
CA VAL A 43 -12.76 -3.45 -1.15
C VAL A 43 -11.91 -3.66 -2.39
N VAL A 44 -10.98 -4.60 -2.34
CA VAL A 44 -10.16 -4.98 -3.48
C VAL A 44 -11.05 -5.65 -4.55
N PRO A 45 -11.24 -5.05 -5.73
CA PRO A 45 -12.06 -5.57 -6.81
C PRO A 45 -11.74 -7.03 -7.18
N GLY A 46 -12.78 -7.86 -7.25
CA GLY A 46 -12.67 -9.26 -7.66
C GLY A 46 -11.87 -10.15 -6.72
N LYS A 47 -11.47 -9.66 -5.53
CA LYS A 47 -10.75 -10.44 -4.53
C LYS A 47 -11.64 -10.77 -3.33
N LYS A 48 -11.56 -12.03 -2.92
CA LYS A 48 -12.24 -12.56 -1.74
C LYS A 48 -11.24 -13.39 -0.94
N CYS A 49 -11.35 -13.36 0.38
CA CYS A 49 -10.65 -14.25 1.30
C CYS A 49 -11.69 -15.14 1.99
N SER A 50 -11.61 -16.46 1.82
CA SER A 50 -12.61 -17.40 2.35
C SER A 50 -14.07 -17.02 2.01
N GLY A 51 -14.29 -16.51 0.78
CA GLY A 51 -15.60 -16.06 0.31
C GLY A 51 -16.00 -14.63 0.72
N VAL A 52 -15.25 -13.98 1.60
CA VAL A 52 -15.52 -12.62 2.11
C VAL A 52 -14.77 -11.58 1.25
N PRO A 53 -15.42 -10.48 0.83
CA PRO A 53 -14.73 -9.36 0.18
C PRO A 53 -13.54 -8.86 1.00
N VAL A 54 -12.43 -8.59 0.34
CA VAL A 54 -11.20 -8.16 1.01
C VAL A 54 -11.22 -6.63 1.12
N PRO A 55 -11.30 -6.04 2.33
CA PRO A 55 -11.18 -4.60 2.47
C PRO A 55 -9.75 -4.16 2.12
N ILE A 56 -9.61 -2.96 1.55
CA ILE A 56 -8.29 -2.37 1.28
C ILE A 56 -7.58 -2.11 2.61
N LEU A 57 -8.27 -1.39 3.52
CA LEU A 57 -7.86 -1.19 4.91
C LEU A 57 -8.70 -2.05 5.86
N ASN A 58 -8.04 -2.83 6.71
CA ASN A 58 -8.69 -3.51 7.80
C ASN A 58 -8.96 -2.53 8.94
N GLN A 59 -10.22 -2.09 9.06
CA GLN A 59 -10.64 -1.07 10.02
C GLN A 59 -10.50 -1.50 11.49
N THR A 60 -10.36 -2.80 11.77
CA THR A 60 -10.13 -3.32 13.13
C THR A 60 -8.65 -3.49 13.46
N ASP A 61 -7.80 -3.62 12.45
CA ASP A 61 -6.36 -3.83 12.58
C ASP A 61 -5.64 -3.34 11.33
N LEU A 62 -5.34 -2.04 11.30
CA LEU A 62 -4.81 -1.36 10.11
C LEU A 62 -3.47 -1.94 9.65
N VAL A 63 -2.59 -2.34 10.58
CA VAL A 63 -1.30 -2.96 10.22
C VAL A 63 -1.47 -4.36 9.61
N ASN A 64 -2.66 -4.94 9.72
CA ASN A 64 -3.03 -6.20 9.08
C ASN A 64 -3.92 -5.99 7.83
N SER A 65 -3.88 -4.80 7.24
CA SER A 65 -4.57 -4.49 5.98
C SER A 65 -3.98 -5.24 4.80
N ALA A 66 -4.84 -5.69 3.89
CA ALA A 66 -4.45 -6.54 2.75
C ALA A 66 -3.39 -5.87 1.87
N PHE A 67 -3.50 -4.56 1.60
CA PHE A 67 -2.55 -3.86 0.73
C PHE A 67 -1.13 -3.79 1.31
N TYR A 68 -0.96 -3.72 2.64
CA TYR A 68 0.36 -3.72 3.24
C TYR A 68 0.97 -5.13 3.25
N GLN A 69 0.14 -6.12 3.54
CA GLN A 69 0.58 -7.51 3.66
C GLN A 69 0.98 -8.10 2.30
N ILE A 70 0.26 -7.73 1.24
CA ILE A 70 0.58 -8.15 -0.12
C ILE A 70 1.91 -7.56 -0.63
N LEU A 71 2.39 -6.44 -0.09
CA LEU A 71 3.72 -5.92 -0.42
C LEU A 71 4.86 -6.72 0.25
N LYS A 72 4.60 -7.30 1.43
CA LYS A 72 5.62 -8.02 2.21
C LYS A 72 5.82 -9.47 1.78
N ALA A 73 4.73 -10.20 1.58
CA ALA A 73 4.81 -11.65 1.35
C ALA A 73 3.60 -12.25 0.61
N GLY A 74 2.52 -11.49 0.48
CA GLY A 74 1.22 -11.99 0.00
C GLY A 74 0.17 -11.94 1.11
N TRP A 75 -1.08 -12.26 0.77
CA TRP A 75 -2.20 -12.13 1.70
C TRP A 75 -3.30 -13.17 1.46
N CYS A 76 -3.85 -13.71 2.56
CA CYS A 76 -4.83 -14.80 2.55
C CYS A 76 -4.29 -16.10 1.91
N THR A 77 -4.69 -17.27 2.41
CA THR A 77 -4.13 -18.54 1.95
C THR A 77 -4.56 -18.89 0.52
N MET A 78 -3.64 -19.50 -0.23
CA MET A 78 -3.71 -19.75 -1.68
C MET A 78 -5.05 -20.35 -2.20
N PRO A 79 -5.47 -19.97 -3.43
CA PRO A 79 -4.73 -19.09 -4.33
C PRO A 79 -5.05 -17.61 -4.05
N ALA A 80 -5.11 -17.18 -2.79
CA ALA A 80 -5.30 -15.79 -2.48
C ALA A 80 -3.96 -15.02 -2.51
N MET A 81 -3.95 -14.04 -3.41
CA MET A 81 -3.08 -12.86 -3.48
C MET A 81 -1.58 -13.08 -3.20
N PRO A 82 -0.77 -13.43 -4.23
CA PRO A 82 0.68 -13.47 -4.11
C PRO A 82 1.26 -12.08 -3.85
N GLN A 83 2.53 -12.02 -3.43
CA GLN A 83 3.24 -10.76 -3.24
C GLN A 83 3.18 -9.86 -4.48
N MET A 84 3.04 -8.56 -4.27
CA MET A 84 3.05 -7.54 -5.31
C MET A 84 4.38 -6.79 -5.39
N PRO A 85 4.75 -6.31 -6.60
CA PRO A 85 4.11 -6.56 -7.89
C PRO A 85 4.25 -8.03 -8.33
N ARG A 86 3.33 -8.52 -9.17
CA ARG A 86 3.35 -9.94 -9.61
C ARG A 86 4.66 -10.23 -10.34
N LYS A 87 5.43 -11.22 -9.85
CA LYS A 87 6.78 -11.60 -10.34
C LYS A 87 7.91 -10.61 -9.97
N GLY A 88 7.63 -9.62 -9.13
CA GLY A 88 8.61 -8.64 -8.69
C GLY A 88 8.95 -7.57 -9.75
N PRO A 89 10.00 -6.76 -9.52
CA PRO A 89 10.84 -6.76 -8.31
C PRO A 89 10.02 -6.41 -7.06
N TYR A 90 10.31 -7.08 -5.95
CA TYR A 90 9.57 -6.93 -4.69
C TYR A 90 10.22 -5.87 -3.80
N VAL A 91 9.41 -5.15 -3.01
CA VAL A 91 9.93 -4.20 -2.01
C VAL A 91 10.82 -4.85 -0.96
N THR A 92 10.75 -6.18 -0.82
CA THR A 92 11.60 -6.97 0.08
C THR A 92 12.91 -7.43 -0.57
N ASP A 93 13.10 -7.23 -1.87
CA ASP A 93 14.32 -7.65 -2.56
C ASP A 93 15.53 -6.84 -2.08
N THR A 94 16.68 -7.51 -1.94
CA THR A 94 17.94 -6.87 -1.60
C THR A 94 18.30 -5.79 -2.63
N GLY A 95 18.55 -4.57 -2.16
CA GLY A 95 18.87 -3.43 -3.03
C GLY A 95 17.66 -2.77 -3.69
N TYR A 96 16.43 -3.18 -3.33
CA TYR A 96 15.23 -2.51 -3.82
C TYR A 96 15.18 -1.04 -3.37
N SER A 97 14.88 -0.16 -4.31
CA SER A 97 14.63 1.25 -4.08
C SER A 97 13.72 1.84 -5.15
N ILE A 98 13.01 2.90 -4.82
CA ILE A 98 12.22 3.71 -5.74
C ILE A 98 12.72 5.16 -5.68
N LYS A 99 12.51 5.91 -6.78
CA LYS A 99 12.78 7.35 -6.83
C LYS A 99 11.45 8.08 -6.95
N LEU A 100 11.17 8.95 -5.98
CA LEU A 100 9.98 9.80 -5.94
C LEU A 100 10.11 10.96 -6.93
N ASP A 101 9.00 11.64 -7.22
CA ASP A 101 8.99 12.77 -8.17
C ASP A 101 9.84 13.96 -7.73
N ASN A 102 9.98 14.15 -6.41
CA ASN A 102 10.88 15.16 -5.84
C ASN A 102 12.37 14.76 -5.92
N GLY A 103 12.70 13.62 -6.51
CA GLY A 103 14.06 13.09 -6.65
C GLY A 103 14.58 12.28 -5.45
N THR A 104 13.83 12.21 -4.35
CA THR A 104 14.18 11.41 -3.17
C THR A 104 14.24 9.93 -3.52
N VAL A 105 15.25 9.22 -3.03
CA VAL A 105 15.38 7.77 -3.18
C VAL A 105 14.96 7.09 -1.87
N VAL A 106 14.00 6.19 -1.96
CA VAL A 106 13.44 5.46 -0.81
C VAL A 106 13.72 3.97 -0.98
N THR A 107 14.29 3.33 0.04
CA THR A 107 14.57 1.89 0.02
C THR A 107 13.29 1.08 0.25
N GLY A 108 13.29 -0.20 -0.14
CA GLY A 108 12.17 -1.09 0.14
C GLY A 108 11.84 -1.21 1.64
N ALA A 109 12.87 -1.26 2.49
CA ALA A 109 12.69 -1.25 3.94
C ALA A 109 12.05 0.06 4.44
N GLN A 110 12.45 1.21 3.89
CA GLN A 110 11.86 2.50 4.24
C GLN A 110 10.40 2.59 3.80
N VAL A 111 10.06 2.13 2.58
CA VAL A 111 8.67 2.04 2.10
C VAL A 111 7.80 1.26 3.09
N LEU A 112 8.25 0.07 3.52
CA LEU A 112 7.49 -0.77 4.44
C LEU A 112 7.34 -0.12 5.82
N SER A 113 8.41 0.49 6.34
CA SER A 113 8.39 1.20 7.63
C SER A 113 7.42 2.39 7.60
N ASP A 114 7.48 3.21 6.56
CA ASP A 114 6.65 4.40 6.41
C ASP A 114 5.15 4.04 6.29
N ILE A 115 4.82 2.99 5.52
CA ILE A 115 3.45 2.48 5.41
C ILE A 115 2.98 1.97 6.78
N GLU A 116 3.81 1.21 7.49
CA GLU A 116 3.45 0.70 8.80
C GLU A 116 3.22 1.81 9.82
N ASP A 117 4.07 2.83 9.84
CA ASP A 117 3.93 3.99 10.72
C ASP A 117 2.68 4.80 10.38
N TRP A 118 2.37 4.97 9.09
CA TRP A 118 1.12 5.58 8.64
C TRP A 118 -0.12 4.79 9.09
N LEU A 119 -0.09 3.46 8.99
CA LEU A 119 -1.18 2.60 9.47
C LEU A 119 -1.34 2.66 10.99
N LYS A 120 -0.25 2.65 11.75
CA LYS A 120 -0.25 2.82 13.21
C LYS A 120 -0.81 4.17 13.63
N ALA A 121 -0.61 5.21 12.81
CA ALA A 121 -1.16 6.55 13.05
C ALA A 121 -2.67 6.66 12.73
N GLY A 122 -3.33 5.57 12.32
CA GLY A 122 -4.75 5.58 11.96
C GLY A 122 -4.99 5.84 10.47
N ALA A 123 -3.97 5.64 9.62
CA ALA A 123 -4.02 5.83 8.18
C ALA A 123 -4.50 7.24 7.74
N PRO A 124 -4.00 8.34 8.32
CA PRO A 124 -4.57 9.66 8.09
C PRO A 124 -4.42 10.15 6.63
N GLU A 125 -5.46 10.79 6.11
CA GLU A 125 -5.44 11.41 4.77
C GLU A 125 -4.36 12.49 4.66
N PHE A 126 -4.46 13.48 5.53
CA PHE A 126 -3.49 14.56 5.71
C PHE A 126 -2.62 14.20 6.91
N GLY A 127 -1.30 14.35 6.77
CA GLY A 127 -0.32 13.84 7.74
C GLY A 127 -0.67 14.11 9.19
N SER A 128 -0.27 13.19 10.08
CA SER A 128 -0.63 13.19 11.49
C SER A 128 -0.43 14.57 12.12
N VAL A 129 -1.51 15.34 12.30
CA VAL A 129 -1.51 16.44 13.26
C VAL A 129 -1.47 15.72 14.60
N GLY A 130 -0.33 15.79 15.29
CA GLY A 130 -0.17 15.16 16.59
C GLY A 130 -1.42 15.46 17.41
N LYS A 131 -2.12 14.41 17.86
CA LYS A 131 -3.08 14.58 18.96
C LYS A 131 -2.25 15.07 20.13
N GLY A 132 -2.23 16.39 20.29
CA GLY A 132 -1.84 17.03 21.54
C GLY A 132 -2.62 16.33 22.64
N THR A 133 -1.86 15.86 23.61
CA THR A 133 -2.30 15.37 24.91
C THR A 133 -3.51 16.15 25.42
N SER A 134 -4.54 15.44 25.85
CA SER A 134 -5.46 15.91 26.88
C SER A 134 -5.41 14.91 28.03
#